data_AF-A0A7Y1BLK7-F1
#
_entry.id   AF-A0A7Y1BLK7-F1
#
_cell.length_a   1.000
_cell.length_b   1.000
_cell.length_c   1.000
_cell.angle_alpha   90.00
_cell.angle_beta   90.00
_cell.angle_gamma   90.00
#
_symmetry.space_group_name_H-M   'P 1'
#
loop_
_entity.id
_entity.type
_entity.pdbx_description
1 polymer ?
#
loop_
_entity_poly.entity_id
_entity_poly.type
_entity_poly.pdbx_seq_one_letter_code
_entity_poly.pdbx_strand_id
1 'polypeptide(L)'
;MEAAAPGRAGKAKAAVVKSKGVLFKTRYAAERYKATLEGKSTDLSKSALVASLLTSGASPDDLGAVYRVTKEGITIAALTEFTKSLQMFNSDYLLMALTGLSERTIQRRQQKPAEPLNSEQSARAFLGAQILEQAIRVIGTPELAEAWMSKPAIGLDGRRPIDLLDNSIGTQLVSEFLTRLEYGVYQ
;
A
#
# COMPACT_ATOMS: atom_id res chain seq x y z
N MET A 1 7.63 8.57 67.70
CA MET A 1 8.48 8.60 66.49
C MET A 1 7.84 7.62 65.52
N GLU A 2 7.36 7.97 64.34
CA GLU A 2 7.47 9.20 63.54
C GLU A 2 6.25 9.23 62.60
N ALA A 3 5.69 10.42 62.40
CA ALA A 3 4.57 10.67 61.52
C ALA A 3 5.06 11.11 60.14
N ALA A 4 4.39 10.69 59.06
CA ALA A 4 4.06 11.55 57.91
C ALA A 4 3.32 10.74 56.81
N ALA A 5 2.10 11.16 56.51
CA ALA A 5 1.27 10.78 55.36
C ALA A 5 1.69 11.62 54.11
N PRO A 6 0.87 11.84 53.04
CA PRO A 6 -0.40 11.22 52.61
C PRO A 6 -0.57 11.04 51.07
N GLY A 7 -1.69 10.40 50.68
CA GLY A 7 -2.50 10.82 49.52
C GLY A 7 -2.39 9.96 48.25
N ARG A 8 -3.42 9.82 47.42
CA ARG A 8 -4.80 10.35 47.43
C ARG A 8 -5.60 9.61 46.33
N ALA A 9 -6.85 9.27 46.67
CA ALA A 9 -8.06 9.22 45.86
C ALA A 9 -8.13 8.51 44.48
N GLY A 10 -9.15 7.63 44.41
CA GLY A 10 -10.21 7.71 43.40
C GLY A 10 -9.94 6.91 42.12
N LYS A 11 -10.93 6.38 41.39
CA LYS A 11 -12.38 6.29 41.50
C LYS A 11 -12.81 5.26 40.45
N ALA A 12 -14.00 4.69 40.65
CA ALA A 12 -14.94 4.25 39.62
C ALA A 12 -14.46 3.23 38.56
N LYS A 13 -15.02 2.02 38.70
CA LYS A 13 -15.27 1.10 37.60
C LYS A 13 -16.14 1.79 36.54
N ALA A 14 -15.68 1.79 35.30
CA ALA A 14 -16.52 1.90 34.13
C ALA A 14 -16.08 0.82 33.14
N ALA A 15 -16.90 -0.22 33.03
CA ALA A 15 -16.78 -1.19 31.96
C ALA A 15 -17.19 -0.52 30.65
N VAL A 16 -16.28 -0.48 29.68
CA VAL A 16 -16.61 -0.18 28.28
C VAL A 16 -15.91 -1.20 27.40
N VAL A 17 -16.74 -2.04 26.81
CA VAL A 17 -16.56 -2.93 25.66
C VAL A 17 -15.32 -2.59 24.81
N LYS A 18 -14.29 -3.45 24.86
CA LYS A 18 -13.14 -3.39 23.94
C LYS A 18 -13.50 -4.06 22.62
N SER A 19 -13.85 -3.23 21.63
CA SER A 19 -13.88 -3.61 20.22
C SER A 19 -12.50 -4.09 19.77
N LYS A 20 -12.45 -5.30 19.18
CA LYS A 20 -11.25 -5.90 18.56
C LYS A 20 -10.97 -5.20 17.22
N GLY A 21 -10.35 -4.02 17.28
CA GLY A 21 -9.69 -3.42 16.13
C GLY A 21 -8.28 -4.00 16.01
N VAL A 22 -8.03 -4.79 14.96
CA VAL A 22 -6.74 -5.41 14.67
C VAL A 22 -5.71 -4.30 14.45
N LEU A 23 -4.88 -4.09 15.47
CA LEU A 23 -3.84 -3.09 15.51
C LEU A 23 -2.75 -3.45 14.49
N PHE A 24 -2.50 -2.49 13.60
CA PHE A 24 -1.25 -2.27 12.88
C PHE A 24 -0.06 -2.86 13.65
N LYS A 25 0.74 -3.71 12.99
CA LYS A 25 2.03 -4.18 13.52
C LYS A 25 3.07 -3.05 13.48
N THR A 26 2.83 -1.98 14.24
CA THR A 26 3.76 -0.89 14.48
C THR A 26 4.74 -1.32 15.57
N ARG A 27 5.89 -1.87 15.13
CA ARG A 27 7.25 -1.63 15.68
C ARG A 27 8.27 -2.65 15.18
N TYR A 28 7.86 -3.89 14.90
CA TYR A 28 8.83 -4.94 14.56
C TYR A 28 9.34 -4.88 13.10
N ALA A 29 8.56 -4.32 12.17
CA ALA A 29 8.96 -4.18 10.76
C ALA A 29 9.81 -2.93 10.49
N ALA A 30 9.58 -1.84 11.24
CA ALA A 30 10.22 -0.54 11.00
C ALA A 30 11.70 -0.50 11.39
N GLU A 31 12.11 -1.23 12.43
CA GLU A 31 13.50 -1.24 12.88
C GLU A 31 14.43 -2.01 11.92
N ARG A 32 13.93 -3.05 11.25
CA ARG A 32 14.68 -3.78 10.22
C ARG A 32 14.67 -3.09 8.85
N TYR A 33 13.68 -2.26 8.58
CA TYR A 33 13.62 -1.44 7.37
C TYR A 33 14.84 -0.48 7.27
N LYS A 34 15.23 0.15 8.39
CA LYS A 34 16.38 1.06 8.42
C LYS A 34 17.73 0.40 8.12
N ALA A 35 17.93 -0.84 8.56
CA ALA A 35 19.19 -1.57 8.37
C ALA A 35 19.43 -1.99 6.91
N THR A 36 18.40 -1.97 6.06
CA THR A 36 18.48 -2.43 4.66
C THR A 36 18.74 -1.28 3.68
N LEU A 37 18.75 -0.03 4.14
CA LEU A 37 18.94 1.16 3.31
C LEU A 37 20.40 1.41 2.87
N GLU A 38 21.39 0.72 3.45
CA GLU A 38 22.81 0.98 3.16
C GLU A 38 23.32 0.41 1.82
N GLY A 39 22.52 -0.36 1.07
CA GLY A 39 22.99 -1.05 -0.15
C GLY A 39 22.20 -0.81 -1.45
N LYS A 40 21.20 0.08 -1.47
CA LYS A 40 20.09 0.02 -2.45
C LYS A 40 19.90 1.31 -3.27
N SER A 41 20.79 1.55 -4.25
CA SER A 41 20.75 2.74 -5.14
C SER A 41 19.58 2.71 -6.15
N THR A 42 18.99 1.55 -6.43
CA THR A 42 17.84 1.38 -7.34
C THR A 42 16.48 1.32 -6.62
N ASP A 43 16.43 1.03 -5.32
CA ASP A 43 15.17 0.97 -4.54
C ASP A 43 14.56 2.35 -4.27
N LEU A 44 15.40 3.38 -4.16
CA LEU A 44 14.95 4.75 -3.95
C LEU A 44 14.28 5.33 -5.20
N SER A 45 14.66 4.91 -6.41
CA SER A 45 14.13 5.55 -7.62
C SER A 45 12.67 5.19 -7.89
N LYS A 46 12.26 3.92 -7.70
CA LYS A 46 10.88 3.49 -7.97
C LYS A 46 9.93 3.83 -6.82
N SER A 47 10.29 3.55 -5.57
CA SER A 47 9.50 4.02 -4.42
C SER A 47 9.36 5.57 -4.39
N ALA A 48 10.38 6.29 -4.87
CA ALA A 48 10.26 7.73 -5.10
C ALA A 48 9.38 8.09 -6.30
N LEU A 49 9.15 7.21 -7.28
CA LEU A 49 8.14 7.42 -8.34
C LEU A 49 6.72 7.36 -7.78
N VAL A 50 6.37 6.38 -6.94
CA VAL A 50 5.08 6.42 -6.20
C VAL A 50 5.00 7.64 -5.28
N ALA A 51 6.09 7.97 -4.58
CA ALA A 51 6.15 9.16 -3.73
C ALA A 51 5.93 10.47 -4.51
N SER A 52 6.62 10.62 -5.64
CA SER A 52 6.61 11.84 -6.44
C SER A 52 5.33 11.99 -7.25
N LEU A 53 4.84 10.91 -7.87
CA LEU A 53 3.66 10.95 -8.73
C LEU A 53 2.36 10.94 -7.92
N LEU A 54 2.26 10.09 -6.91
CA LEU A 54 0.99 9.89 -6.18
C LEU A 54 0.92 10.65 -4.86
N THR A 55 2.06 11.00 -4.28
CA THR A 55 2.15 11.62 -2.96
C THR A 55 2.64 13.07 -3.02
N SER A 56 2.73 13.66 -4.23
CA SER A 56 3.22 15.02 -4.47
C SER A 56 4.60 15.31 -3.85
N GLY A 57 5.45 14.28 -3.73
CA GLY A 57 6.78 14.39 -3.11
C GLY A 57 6.84 14.13 -1.60
N ALA A 58 5.72 13.74 -0.97
CA ALA A 58 5.76 13.27 0.41
C ALA A 58 6.34 11.85 0.52
N SER A 59 6.99 11.57 1.66
CA SER A 59 7.58 10.26 1.93
C SER A 59 6.50 9.18 1.99
N PRO A 60 6.68 8.04 1.29
CA PRO A 60 5.78 6.88 1.38
C PRO A 60 5.68 6.29 2.79
N ASP A 61 6.72 6.48 3.61
CA ASP A 61 6.80 5.94 4.97
C ASP A 61 6.08 6.83 6.00
N ASP A 62 5.72 8.07 5.64
CA ASP A 62 4.91 8.94 6.49
C ASP A 62 3.42 8.66 6.29
N LEU A 63 2.88 7.78 7.15
CA LEU A 63 1.46 7.42 7.16
C LEU A 63 0.54 8.65 7.26
N GLY A 64 0.98 9.72 7.92
CA GLY A 64 0.21 10.96 8.03
C GLY A 64 0.17 11.73 6.71
N ALA A 65 1.28 11.76 5.97
CA ALA A 65 1.32 12.37 4.65
C ALA A 65 0.55 11.54 3.61
N VAL A 66 0.71 10.22 3.62
CA VAL A 66 -0.06 9.30 2.77
C VAL A 66 -1.56 9.46 3.04
N TYR A 67 -1.97 9.53 4.31
CA TYR A 67 -3.38 9.76 4.66
C TYR A 67 -3.89 11.11 4.14
N ARG A 68 -3.11 12.19 4.22
CA ARG A 68 -3.52 13.49 3.66
C ARG A 68 -3.71 13.42 2.16
N VAL A 69 -2.74 12.87 1.42
CA VAL A 69 -2.83 12.84 -0.04
C VAL A 69 -3.94 11.92 -0.52
N THR A 70 -4.10 10.75 0.11
CA THR A 70 -5.23 9.87 -0.20
C THR A 70 -6.57 10.45 0.24
N LYS A 71 -6.61 11.37 1.20
CA LYS A 71 -7.83 12.11 1.58
C LYS A 71 -8.16 13.26 0.65
N GLU A 72 -7.15 14.02 0.23
CA GLU A 72 -7.26 15.11 -0.74
C GLU A 72 -7.60 14.57 -2.15
N GLY A 73 -7.15 13.35 -2.43
CA GLY A 73 -7.49 12.60 -3.62
C GLY A 73 -6.36 12.62 -4.65
N ILE A 74 -6.06 11.44 -5.20
CA ILE A 74 -5.06 11.26 -6.24
C ILE A 74 -5.73 11.54 -7.59
N THR A 75 -5.06 12.30 -8.46
CA THR A 75 -5.60 12.57 -9.80
C THR A 75 -5.47 11.33 -10.70
N ILE A 76 -6.44 11.15 -11.58
CA ILE A 76 -6.38 10.05 -12.57
C ILE A 76 -5.18 10.23 -13.51
N ALA A 77 -4.75 11.47 -13.77
CA ALA A 77 -3.58 11.76 -14.58
C ALA A 77 -2.29 11.22 -13.94
N ALA A 78 -2.05 11.53 -12.67
CA ALA A 78 -0.91 11.01 -11.92
C ALA A 78 -0.89 9.48 -11.90
N LEU A 79 -2.06 8.86 -11.68
CA LEU A 79 -2.17 7.41 -11.71
C LEU A 79 -1.91 6.83 -13.11
N THR A 80 -2.37 7.50 -14.17
CA THR A 80 -2.14 7.08 -15.56
C THR A 80 -0.67 7.16 -15.94
N GLU A 81 0.03 8.19 -15.47
CA GLU A 81 1.47 8.34 -15.69
C GLU A 81 2.26 7.28 -14.93
N PHE A 82 1.86 6.98 -13.69
CA PHE A 82 2.38 5.86 -12.93
C PHE A 82 2.18 4.52 -13.64
N THR A 83 0.96 4.19 -14.10
CA THR A 83 0.72 2.91 -14.77
C THR A 83 1.51 2.76 -16.07
N LYS A 84 1.73 3.85 -16.80
CA LYS A 84 2.59 3.85 -18.00
C LYS A 84 4.07 3.66 -17.69
N SER A 85 4.56 4.20 -16.56
CA SER A 85 5.96 4.09 -16.18
C SER A 85 6.37 2.68 -15.75
N LEU A 86 5.42 1.87 -15.27
CA LEU A 86 5.68 0.48 -14.90
C LEU A 86 6.03 -0.40 -16.11
N GLN A 87 5.56 -0.05 -17.31
CA GLN A 87 5.67 -0.89 -18.52
C GLN A 87 5.11 -2.31 -18.30
N MET A 88 4.17 -2.45 -17.36
CA MET A 88 3.46 -3.68 -17.05
C MET A 88 2.01 -3.52 -17.43
N PHE A 89 1.41 -4.57 -17.99
CA PHE A 89 -0.01 -4.62 -18.35
C PHE A 89 -0.44 -3.47 -19.28
N ASN A 90 -1.70 -3.50 -19.71
CA ASN A 90 -2.32 -2.33 -20.33
C ASN A 90 -2.61 -1.27 -19.26
N SER A 91 -2.30 0.00 -19.55
CA SER A 91 -2.52 1.12 -18.62
C SER A 91 -3.97 1.17 -18.10
N ASP A 92 -4.96 1.00 -18.98
CA ASP A 92 -6.37 1.02 -18.58
C ASP A 92 -6.75 -0.15 -17.68
N TYR A 93 -6.16 -1.33 -17.93
CA TYR A 93 -6.38 -2.49 -17.08
C TYR A 93 -5.82 -2.26 -15.65
N LEU A 94 -4.63 -1.68 -15.53
CA LEU A 94 -4.09 -1.31 -14.22
C LEU A 94 -4.93 -0.23 -13.54
N LEU A 95 -5.39 0.78 -14.27
CA LEU A 95 -6.28 1.80 -13.72
C LEU A 95 -7.55 1.17 -13.15
N MET A 96 -8.15 0.20 -13.85
CA MET A 96 -9.31 -0.53 -13.36
C MET A 96 -8.99 -1.35 -12.11
N ALA A 97 -7.87 -2.09 -12.09
CA ALA A 97 -7.47 -2.89 -10.94
C ALA A 97 -7.23 -2.04 -9.69
N LEU A 98 -6.46 -0.95 -9.86
CA LEU A 98 -6.03 -0.04 -8.79
C LEU A 98 -7.17 0.83 -8.25
N THR A 99 -8.12 1.23 -9.08
CA THR A 99 -9.23 2.13 -8.67
C THR A 99 -10.57 1.42 -8.51
N GLY A 100 -10.69 0.15 -8.89
CA GLY A 100 -11.98 -0.56 -8.89
C GLY A 100 -13.05 0.06 -9.81
N LEU A 101 -12.69 1.01 -10.67
CA LEU A 101 -13.61 1.68 -11.57
C LEU A 101 -13.82 0.86 -12.85
N SER A 102 -15.02 0.96 -13.40
CA SER A 102 -15.30 0.43 -14.74
C SER A 102 -14.51 1.18 -15.81
N GLU A 103 -14.22 0.49 -16.92
CA GLU A 103 -13.55 1.07 -18.09
C GLU A 103 -14.22 2.37 -18.57
N ARG A 104 -15.57 2.38 -18.68
CA ARG A 104 -16.34 3.57 -19.04
C ARG A 104 -16.08 4.76 -18.10
N THR A 105 -15.93 4.48 -16.80
CA THR A 105 -15.68 5.53 -15.80
C THR A 105 -14.23 6.02 -15.87
N ILE A 106 -13.28 5.13 -16.12
CA ILE A 106 -11.87 5.48 -16.37
C ILE A 106 -11.76 6.38 -17.59
N GLN A 107 -12.32 5.98 -18.74
CA GLN A 107 -12.27 6.78 -19.98
C GLN A 107 -12.91 8.16 -19.78
N ARG A 108 -14.06 8.24 -19.11
CA ARG A 108 -14.69 9.54 -18.79
C ARG A 108 -13.81 10.40 -17.88
N ARG A 109 -13.16 9.81 -16.87
CA ARG A 109 -12.27 10.55 -15.96
C ARG A 109 -10.96 10.96 -16.64
N GLN A 110 -10.44 10.18 -17.59
CA GLN A 110 -9.28 10.57 -18.39
C GLN A 110 -9.53 11.84 -19.21
N GLN A 111 -10.77 12.13 -19.60
CA GLN A 111 -11.15 13.41 -20.23
C GLN A 111 -11.13 14.61 -19.26
N LYS A 112 -11.08 14.35 -17.95
CA LYS A 112 -11.00 15.34 -16.87
C LYS A 112 -9.80 15.06 -15.96
N PRO A 113 -8.57 15.18 -16.48
CA PRO A 113 -7.35 14.71 -15.81
C PRO A 113 -7.08 15.36 -14.45
N ALA A 114 -7.57 16.59 -14.24
CA ALA A 114 -7.42 17.34 -12.99
C ALA A 114 -8.43 16.94 -11.90
N GLU A 115 -9.45 16.15 -12.21
CA GLU A 115 -10.47 15.73 -11.23
C GLU A 115 -9.91 14.61 -10.33
N PRO A 116 -9.80 14.82 -9.00
CA PRO A 116 -9.27 13.82 -8.11
C PRO A 116 -10.22 12.61 -7.97
N LEU A 117 -9.63 11.45 -7.72
CA LEU A 117 -10.35 10.29 -7.24
C LEU A 117 -10.88 10.55 -5.82
N ASN A 118 -11.94 9.85 -5.43
CA ASN A 118 -12.40 9.95 -4.04
C ASN A 118 -11.35 9.33 -3.10
N SER A 119 -11.53 9.53 -1.80
CA SER A 119 -10.53 9.10 -0.83
C SER A 119 -10.32 7.58 -0.79
N GLU A 120 -11.39 6.80 -0.93
CA GLU A 120 -11.33 5.34 -0.95
C GLU A 120 -10.56 4.82 -2.18
N GLN A 121 -10.86 5.35 -3.37
CA GLN A 121 -10.17 4.96 -4.60
C GLN A 121 -8.72 5.44 -4.62
N SER A 122 -8.43 6.57 -4.00
CA SER A 122 -7.05 7.06 -3.85
C SER A 122 -6.25 6.17 -2.91
N ALA A 123 -6.83 5.79 -1.76
CA ALA A 123 -6.19 4.87 -0.82
C ALA A 123 -5.94 3.49 -1.44
N ARG A 124 -6.94 2.96 -2.17
CA ARG A 124 -6.81 1.70 -2.89
C ARG A 124 -5.74 1.76 -3.97
N ALA A 125 -5.74 2.81 -4.79
CA ALA A 125 -4.75 3.00 -5.84
C ALA A 125 -3.33 3.08 -5.28
N PHE A 126 -3.15 3.80 -4.16
CA PHE A 126 -1.87 3.88 -3.48
C PHE A 126 -1.39 2.52 -2.96
N LEU A 127 -2.27 1.74 -2.32
CA LEU A 127 -1.93 0.40 -1.84
C LEU A 127 -1.57 -0.54 -3.00
N GLY A 128 -2.36 -0.56 -4.07
CA GLY A 128 -2.06 -1.40 -5.23
C GLY A 128 -0.78 -0.97 -5.96
N ALA A 129 -0.48 0.33 -6.02
CA ALA A 129 0.77 0.84 -6.58
C ALA A 129 1.99 0.31 -5.81
N GLN A 130 1.94 0.32 -4.47
CA GLN A 130 3.00 -0.26 -3.65
C GLN A 130 3.20 -1.76 -3.91
N ILE A 131 2.12 -2.51 -4.14
CA ILE A 131 2.24 -3.95 -4.46
C ILE A 131 2.90 -4.17 -5.82
N LEU A 132 2.54 -3.40 -6.83
CA LEU A 132 3.17 -3.53 -8.15
C LEU A 132 4.67 -3.23 -8.08
N GLU A 133 5.06 -2.20 -7.33
CA GLU A 133 6.48 -1.92 -7.09
C GLU A 133 7.18 -3.02 -6.32
N GLN A 134 6.54 -3.54 -5.26
CA GLN A 134 7.07 -4.65 -4.48
C GLN A 134 7.24 -5.90 -5.36
N ALA A 135 6.28 -6.19 -6.25
CA ALA A 135 6.36 -7.33 -7.16
C ALA A 135 7.54 -7.18 -8.12
N ILE A 136 7.73 -6.00 -8.73
CA ILE A 136 8.89 -5.72 -9.58
C ILE A 136 10.19 -5.87 -8.80
N ARG A 137 10.25 -5.39 -7.56
CA ARG A 137 11.45 -5.49 -6.71
C ARG A 137 11.81 -6.95 -6.40
N VAL A 138 10.83 -7.74 -5.96
CA VAL A 138 11.06 -9.12 -5.50
C VAL A 138 11.33 -10.06 -6.66
N ILE A 139 10.64 -9.87 -7.79
CA ILE A 139 10.73 -10.76 -8.95
C ILE A 139 11.84 -10.31 -9.91
N GLY A 140 12.17 -9.02 -9.94
CA GLY A 140 13.31 -8.45 -10.64
C GLY A 140 12.93 -7.54 -11.79
N THR A 141 12.17 -8.05 -12.78
CA THR A 141 11.80 -7.28 -13.97
C THR A 141 10.29 -7.02 -14.06
N PRO A 142 9.86 -5.92 -14.69
CA PRO A 142 8.45 -5.62 -14.94
C PRO A 142 7.70 -6.76 -15.64
N GLU A 143 8.30 -7.38 -16.65
CA GLU A 143 7.67 -8.43 -17.46
C GLU A 143 7.44 -9.71 -16.65
N LEU A 144 8.42 -10.08 -15.81
CA LEU A 144 8.29 -11.21 -14.90
C LEU A 144 7.27 -10.94 -13.80
N ALA A 145 7.26 -9.71 -13.26
CA ALA A 145 6.27 -9.29 -12.29
C ALA A 145 4.86 -9.32 -12.88
N GLU A 146 4.68 -8.89 -14.14
CA GLU A 146 3.40 -8.95 -14.84
C GLU A 146 2.95 -10.39 -15.04
N ALA A 147 3.85 -11.24 -15.52
CA ALA A 147 3.56 -12.66 -15.73
C ALA A 147 3.18 -13.35 -14.42
N TRP A 148 3.80 -12.98 -13.30
CA TRP A 148 3.47 -13.51 -11.98
C TRP A 148 2.13 -12.95 -11.47
N MET A 149 1.90 -11.64 -11.56
CA MET A 149 0.67 -10.98 -11.14
C MET A 149 -0.57 -11.49 -11.90
N SER A 150 -0.36 -11.95 -13.15
CA SER A 150 -1.40 -12.50 -14.03
C SER A 150 -1.68 -13.98 -13.79
N LYS A 151 -0.79 -14.71 -13.12
CA LYS A 151 -0.90 -16.17 -12.96
C LYS A 151 -1.47 -16.53 -11.58
N PRO A 152 -2.29 -17.60 -11.49
CA PRO A 152 -2.66 -18.21 -10.23
C PRO A 152 -1.43 -18.55 -9.38
N ALA A 153 -1.36 -18.01 -8.16
CA ALA A 153 -0.30 -18.35 -7.21
C ALA A 153 -0.82 -19.36 -6.18
N ILE A 154 -0.14 -20.49 -6.04
CA ILE A 154 -0.53 -21.57 -5.10
C ILE A 154 -0.60 -21.04 -3.66
N GLY A 155 0.34 -20.18 -3.26
CA GLY A 155 0.35 -19.58 -1.94
C GLY A 155 -0.71 -18.48 -1.70
N LEU A 156 -1.54 -18.19 -2.69
CA LEU A 156 -2.67 -17.26 -2.62
C LEU A 156 -3.99 -17.98 -2.95
N ASP A 157 -4.12 -19.24 -2.51
CA ASP A 157 -5.28 -20.11 -2.77
C ASP A 157 -5.59 -20.31 -4.27
N GLY A 158 -4.56 -20.24 -5.13
CA GLY A 158 -4.73 -20.35 -6.58
C GLY A 158 -5.42 -19.14 -7.22
N ARG A 159 -5.48 -18.00 -6.52
CA ARG A 159 -5.99 -16.73 -7.08
C ARG A 159 -4.87 -15.98 -7.79
N ARG A 160 -5.26 -15.13 -8.75
CA ARG A 160 -4.31 -14.22 -9.40
C ARG A 160 -4.03 -13.04 -8.46
N PRO A 161 -2.76 -12.68 -8.22
CA PRO A 161 -2.42 -11.53 -7.38
C PRO A 161 -3.11 -10.23 -7.80
N ILE A 162 -3.28 -9.99 -9.10
CA ILE A 162 -3.94 -8.77 -9.61
C ILE A 162 -5.42 -8.67 -9.20
N ASP A 163 -6.13 -9.80 -9.11
CA ASP A 163 -7.53 -9.82 -8.70
C ASP A 163 -7.69 -9.51 -7.20
N LEU A 164 -6.68 -9.86 -6.40
CA LEU A 164 -6.66 -9.63 -4.95
C LEU A 164 -6.41 -8.17 -4.58
N LEU A 165 -5.98 -7.33 -5.52
CA LEU A 165 -5.88 -5.88 -5.31
C LEU A 165 -7.27 -5.22 -5.24
N ASP A 166 -8.34 -6.00 -5.42
CA ASP A 166 -9.70 -5.48 -5.38
C ASP A 166 -10.17 -5.02 -3.99
N ASN A 167 -9.45 -5.43 -2.95
CA ASN A 167 -9.75 -5.11 -1.59
C ASN A 167 -8.44 -4.94 -0.79
N SER A 168 -8.52 -4.23 0.35
CA SER A 168 -7.34 -3.94 1.17
C SER A 168 -6.74 -5.19 1.82
N ILE A 169 -7.56 -6.20 2.13
CA ILE A 169 -7.13 -7.46 2.75
C ILE A 169 -6.37 -8.33 1.74
N GLY A 170 -6.84 -8.42 0.50
CA GLY A 170 -6.20 -9.14 -0.59
C GLY A 170 -4.89 -8.46 -0.99
N THR A 171 -4.85 -7.13 -1.03
CA THR A 171 -3.61 -6.36 -1.16
C THR A 171 -2.60 -6.74 -0.08
N GLN A 172 -3.02 -6.80 1.19
CA GLN A 172 -2.14 -7.22 2.29
C GLN A 172 -1.66 -8.66 2.13
N LEU A 173 -2.55 -9.58 1.73
CA LEU A 173 -2.20 -10.99 1.49
C LEU A 173 -1.09 -11.11 0.44
N VAL A 174 -1.20 -10.36 -0.66
CA VAL A 174 -0.19 -10.32 -1.73
C VAL A 174 1.12 -9.72 -1.21
N SER A 175 1.06 -8.63 -0.45
CA SER A 175 2.25 -8.01 0.15
C SER A 175 3.01 -8.99 1.04
N GLU A 176 2.31 -9.65 1.95
CA GLU A 176 2.91 -10.62 2.87
C GLU A 176 3.51 -11.81 2.11
N PHE A 177 2.85 -12.26 1.04
CA PHE A 177 3.37 -13.34 0.20
C PHE A 177 4.64 -12.92 -0.54
N LEU A 178 4.66 -11.72 -1.14
CA LEU A 178 5.86 -11.15 -1.77
C LEU A 178 7.01 -10.98 -0.77
N THR A 179 6.72 -10.55 0.46
CA THR A 179 7.73 -10.48 1.53
C THR A 179 8.31 -11.86 1.86
N ARG A 180 7.47 -12.90 1.93
CA ARG A 180 7.97 -14.28 2.15
C ARG A 180 8.83 -14.77 0.99
N LEU A 181 8.47 -14.43 -0.24
CA LEU A 181 9.28 -14.72 -1.43
C LEU A 181 10.65 -14.01 -1.35
N GLU A 182 10.68 -12.74 -0.95
CA GLU A 182 11.92 -11.95 -0.83
C GLU A 182 12.92 -12.56 0.15
N TYR A 183 12.43 -13.12 1.28
CA TYR A 183 13.28 -13.70 2.31
C TYR A 183 13.47 -15.22 2.20
N GLY A 184 12.87 -15.87 1.19
CA GLY A 184 12.99 -17.31 0.98
C GLY A 184 12.42 -18.18 2.11
N VAL A 185 11.52 -17.64 2.93
CA VAL A 185 10.95 -18.37 4.08
C VAL A 185 9.79 -19.24 3.60
N TYR A 186 10.11 -20.41 3.06
CA TYR A 186 9.20 -21.56 3.03
C TYR A 186 9.64 -22.51 4.16
N GLN A 187 8.80 -22.64 5.20
CA GLN A 187 8.91 -23.70 6.20
C GLN A 187 7.98 -24.85 5.83
#